data_AF-A0A6B3NBX9-F1
#
_entry.id   AF-A0A6B3NBX9-F1
#
_cell.length_a   1.000
_cell.length_b   1.000
_cell.length_c   1.000
_cell.angle_alpha   90.00
_cell.angle_beta   90.00
_cell.angle_gamma   90.00
#
_symmetry.space_group_name_H-M   'P 1'
#
loop_
_entity.id
_entity.type
_entity.pdbx_description
1 polymer ?
#
loop_
_entity_poly.entity_id
_entity_poly.type
_entity_poly.pdbx_seq_one_letter_code
_entity_poly.pdbx_strand_id
1 'polypeptide(L)'
;SLAATAILLEEFPELRVRFINVVDLFKLQSESEHPHGLSERDFDTLFTTDKPVIFNFHGYPWLIHKLIYRRSNQERIHVRGYKEVGNINTPLELAINNQIDRFNLVIDVINRVPKLGSAAAYVKERMKNQIIENLHYSHEQGIDKAEITEWKWPH
;
A
#
# COMPACT_ATOMS: atom_id res chain seq x y z
N SER A 1 -1.44 -3.44 -2.47
CA SER A 1 -2.30 -4.61 -2.21
C SER A 1 -3.43 -4.61 -3.21
N LEU A 2 -3.79 -5.76 -3.81
CA LEU A 2 -4.92 -5.83 -4.75
C LEU A 2 -6.25 -5.47 -4.08
N ALA A 3 -6.50 -5.94 -2.86
CA ALA A 3 -7.75 -5.63 -2.14
C ALA A 3 -7.93 -4.12 -1.90
N ALA A 4 -6.85 -3.39 -1.59
CA ALA A 4 -6.90 -1.93 -1.49
C ALA A 4 -7.25 -1.28 -2.84
N THR A 5 -6.72 -1.80 -3.95
CA THR A 5 -7.06 -1.34 -5.29
C THR A 5 -8.55 -1.56 -5.59
N ALA A 6 -9.11 -2.72 -5.26
CA ALA A 6 -10.54 -3.00 -5.46
C ALA A 6 -11.42 -1.99 -4.70
N ILE A 7 -11.14 -1.78 -3.40
CA ILE A 7 -11.86 -0.79 -2.59
C ILE A 7 -11.77 0.61 -3.22
N LEU A 8 -10.59 1.02 -3.69
CA LEU A 8 -10.42 2.34 -4.31
C LEU A 8 -11.23 2.51 -5.60
N LEU A 9 -11.33 1.46 -6.43
CA LEU A 9 -12.09 1.49 -7.67
C LEU A 9 -13.61 1.52 -7.41
N GLU A 10 -14.07 0.80 -6.38
CA GLU A 10 -15.47 0.81 -5.95
C GLU A 10 -15.88 2.16 -5.35
N GLU A 11 -15.05 2.72 -4.46
CA GLU A 11 -15.35 3.95 -3.74
C GLU A 11 -15.12 5.22 -4.57
N PHE A 12 -14.17 5.17 -5.51
CA PHE A 12 -13.80 6.31 -6.35
C PHE A 12 -13.68 5.88 -7.81
N PRO A 13 -14.80 5.71 -8.54
CA PRO A 13 -14.78 5.21 -9.92
C PRO A 13 -13.95 6.06 -10.90
N GLU A 14 -13.84 7.36 -10.64
CA GLU A 14 -13.04 8.30 -11.44
C GLU A 14 -11.54 8.29 -11.09
N LEU A 15 -11.14 7.58 -10.02
CA LEU A 15 -9.75 7.47 -9.62
C LEU A 15 -9.02 6.47 -10.53
N ARG A 16 -8.01 6.95 -11.24
CA ARG A 16 -7.14 6.09 -12.05
C ARG A 16 -6.01 5.54 -11.19
N VAL A 17 -6.00 4.22 -11.02
CA VAL A 17 -4.96 3.50 -10.28
C VAL A 17 -4.11 2.68 -11.23
N ARG A 18 -2.78 2.77 -11.11
CA ARG A 18 -1.84 1.86 -11.74
C ARG A 18 -1.31 0.89 -10.68
N PHE A 19 -1.50 -0.40 -10.89
CA PHE A 19 -0.90 -1.43 -10.04
C PHE A 19 0.42 -1.90 -10.64
N ILE A 20 1.48 -1.94 -9.82
CA ILE A 20 2.81 -2.39 -10.23
C ILE A 20 3.23 -3.48 -9.25
N ASN A 21 3.53 -4.66 -9.78
CA ASN A 21 4.12 -5.74 -9.00
C ASN A 21 5.64 -5.70 -9.16
N VAL A 22 6.36 -5.57 -8.05
CA VAL A 22 7.83 -5.54 -8.04
C VAL A 22 8.34 -6.89 -7.55
N VAL A 23 8.98 -7.64 -8.44
CA VAL A 23 9.54 -8.97 -8.14
C VAL A 23 11.04 -8.88 -7.86
N ASP A 24 11.78 -8.22 -8.76
CA ASP A 24 13.21 -7.94 -8.58
C ASP A 24 13.39 -6.56 -7.96
N LEU A 25 13.83 -6.50 -6.69
CA LEU A 25 14.06 -5.24 -5.98
C LEU A 25 15.25 -4.46 -6.52
N PHE A 26 16.25 -5.12 -7.11
CA PHE A 26 17.42 -4.42 -7.66
C PHE A 26 17.05 -3.56 -8.88
N LYS A 27 15.94 -3.86 -9.55
CA LYS A 27 15.37 -3.01 -10.61
C LYS A 27 14.98 -1.62 -10.12
N LEU A 28 14.71 -1.45 -8.83
CA LEU A 28 14.40 -0.13 -8.26
C LEU A 28 15.63 0.80 -8.23
N GLN A 29 16.84 0.25 -8.15
CA GLN A 29 18.07 1.04 -8.18
C GLN A 29 18.34 1.61 -9.57
N SER A 30 19.01 2.76 -9.63
CA SER A 30 19.49 3.31 -10.90
C SER A 30 20.49 2.36 -11.55
N GLU A 31 20.43 2.24 -12.88
CA GLU A 31 21.40 1.44 -13.66
C GLU A 31 22.85 1.92 -13.47
N SER A 32 23.07 3.17 -13.06
CA SER A 32 24.40 3.68 -12.71
C SER A 32 24.94 3.14 -11.39
N GLU A 33 24.06 2.69 -10.48
CA GLU A 33 24.43 2.17 -9.15
C GLU A 33 24.50 0.64 -9.14
N HIS A 34 23.71 -0.03 -9.99
CA HIS A 34 23.64 -1.47 -10.02
C HIS A 34 23.33 -2.00 -11.42
N PRO A 35 24.01 -3.06 -11.91
CA PRO A 35 23.86 -3.57 -13.28
C PRO A 35 22.45 -4.08 -13.61
N HIS A 36 21.67 -4.45 -12.59
CA HIS A 36 20.28 -4.87 -12.78
C HIS A 36 19.27 -3.72 -12.67
N GLY A 37 19.73 -2.52 -12.29
CA GLY A 37 18.90 -1.34 -12.12
C GLY A 37 18.15 -0.93 -13.39
N LEU A 38 17.00 -0.27 -13.23
CA LEU A 38 16.29 0.33 -14.35
C LEU A 38 16.93 1.67 -14.74
N SER A 39 16.86 1.99 -16.04
CA SER A 39 17.09 3.35 -16.52
C SER A 39 16.14 4.33 -15.83
N GLU A 40 16.53 5.60 -15.71
CA GLU A 40 15.65 6.62 -15.12
C GLU A 40 14.32 6.73 -15.89
N ARG A 41 14.38 6.64 -17.22
CA ARG A 41 13.20 6.67 -18.09
C ARG A 41 12.23 5.53 -17.82
N ASP A 42 12.73 4.31 -17.65
CA ASP A 42 11.86 3.15 -17.41
C ASP A 42 11.24 3.20 -16.01
N PHE A 43 12.03 3.62 -15.01
CA PHE A 43 11.52 3.87 -13.67
C PHE A 43 10.39 4.91 -13.68
N ASP A 44 10.62 6.06 -14.32
CA ASP A 44 9.62 7.13 -14.44
C ASP A 44 8.40 6.70 -15.26
N THR A 45 8.58 5.85 -16.27
CA THR A 45 7.46 5.29 -17.04
C THR A 45 6.56 4.42 -16.15
N LEU A 46 7.15 3.64 -15.24
CA LEU A 46 6.42 2.79 -14.31
C LEU A 46 5.80 3.60 -13.17
N PHE A 47 6.60 4.35 -12.44
CA PHE A 47 6.20 5.01 -11.18
C PHE A 47 5.68 6.43 -11.35
N THR A 48 5.71 6.97 -12.58
CA THR A 48 5.40 8.38 -12.91
C THR A 48 6.35 9.36 -12.25
N THR A 49 6.45 10.58 -12.78
CA THR A 49 7.28 11.64 -12.19
C THR A 49 6.52 12.52 -11.19
N ASP A 50 5.18 12.48 -11.23
CA ASP A 50 4.33 13.49 -10.59
C ASP A 50 3.15 12.92 -9.79
N LYS A 51 2.87 11.61 -9.84
CA LYS A 51 1.76 11.01 -9.09
C LYS A 51 2.25 10.38 -7.78
N PRO A 52 1.44 10.44 -6.70
CA PRO A 52 1.74 9.72 -5.47
C PRO A 52 1.88 8.20 -5.73
N VAL A 53 2.85 7.57 -5.07
CA VAL A 53 3.06 6.12 -5.11
C VAL A 53 2.92 5.58 -3.70
N ILE A 54 2.01 4.62 -3.51
CA ILE A 54 1.93 3.85 -2.26
C ILE A 54 2.64 2.52 -2.50
N PHE A 55 3.81 2.36 -1.90
CA PHE A 55 4.63 1.16 -2.03
C PHE A 55 4.39 0.26 -0.82
N ASN A 56 3.81 -0.93 -1.03
CA ASN A 56 3.59 -1.91 0.04
C ASN A 56 4.66 -3.00 -0.02
N PHE A 57 5.52 -3.06 0.99
CA PHE A 57 6.70 -3.91 1.00
C PHE A 57 6.63 -4.96 2.13
N HIS A 58 7.18 -6.16 1.91
CA HIS A 58 7.15 -7.23 2.91
C HIS A 58 8.22 -7.05 4.01
N GLY A 59 9.29 -6.31 3.73
CA GLY A 59 10.37 -6.02 4.68
C GLY A 59 10.33 -4.59 5.21
N TYR A 60 11.48 -4.10 5.69
CA TYR A 60 11.60 -2.75 6.25
C TYR A 60 11.48 -1.67 5.18
N PRO A 61 10.62 -0.64 5.37
CA PRO A 61 10.46 0.47 4.43
C PRO A 61 11.76 1.19 4.06
N TRP A 62 12.68 1.30 5.02
CA TRP A 62 13.97 1.96 4.84
C TRP A 62 14.82 1.38 3.70
N LEU A 63 14.69 0.08 3.42
CA LEU A 63 15.41 -0.52 2.29
C LEU A 63 14.92 0.07 0.98
N ILE A 64 13.62 0.24 0.79
CA ILE A 64 13.06 0.82 -0.43
C ILE A 64 13.58 2.24 -0.63
N HIS A 65 13.54 3.07 0.42
CA HIS A 65 14.10 4.42 0.36
C HIS A 65 15.59 4.44 -0.01
N LYS A 66 16.38 3.49 0.52
CA LYS A 66 17.78 3.33 0.12
C LYS A 66 17.92 2.94 -1.34
N LEU A 67 17.09 2.03 -1.86
CA LEU A 67 17.16 1.58 -3.24
C LEU A 67 16.77 2.66 -4.24
N ILE A 68 15.85 3.56 -3.88
CA ILE A 68 15.33 4.62 -4.75
C ILE A 68 15.99 5.98 -4.54
N TYR A 69 17.06 6.08 -3.73
CA TYR A 69 17.57 7.38 -3.27
C TYR A 69 17.98 8.36 -4.38
N ARG A 70 18.36 7.85 -5.57
CA ARG A 70 18.71 8.65 -6.76
C ARG A 70 17.56 8.89 -7.71
N ARG A 71 16.39 8.30 -7.46
CA ARG A 71 15.23 8.44 -8.35
C ARG A 71 14.64 9.84 -8.22
N SER A 72 14.06 10.31 -9.31
CA SER A 72 13.35 11.58 -9.38
C SER A 72 12.24 11.64 -8.33
N ASN A 73 12.00 12.81 -7.71
CA ASN A 73 10.83 13.14 -6.87
C ASN A 73 10.43 12.08 -5.84
N GLN A 74 11.41 11.47 -5.17
CA GLN A 74 11.24 10.32 -4.27
C GLN A 74 10.27 10.59 -3.10
N GLU A 75 10.04 11.85 -2.73
CA GLU A 75 9.07 12.26 -1.71
C GLU A 75 7.62 11.87 -2.05
N ARG A 76 7.30 11.63 -3.33
CA ARG A 76 5.98 11.09 -3.75
C ARG A 76 5.80 9.62 -3.40
N ILE A 77 6.87 8.89 -3.11
CA ILE A 77 6.87 7.46 -2.83
C ILE A 77 6.74 7.26 -1.32
N HIS A 78 5.54 6.92 -0.90
CA HIS A 78 5.25 6.55 0.48
C HIS A 78 5.35 5.04 0.65
N VAL A 79 6.25 4.59 1.51
CA VAL A 79 6.51 3.16 1.71
C VAL A 79 5.87 2.67 3.00
N ARG A 80 5.08 1.61 2.89
CA ARG A 80 4.62 0.76 3.99
C ARG A 80 5.39 -0.54 3.99
N GLY A 81 5.58 -1.11 5.17
CA GLY A 81 6.30 -2.36 5.35
C GLY A 81 6.36 -2.74 6.81
N TYR A 82 7.16 -3.74 7.12
CA TYR A 82 7.30 -4.27 8.46
C TYR A 82 7.87 -3.23 9.43
N LYS A 83 7.28 -3.13 10.62
CA LYS A 83 7.57 -2.13 11.67
C LYS A 83 7.99 -2.75 13.01
N GLU A 84 8.37 -4.03 13.02
CA GLU A 84 8.64 -4.77 14.26
C GLU A 84 7.44 -4.89 15.19
N VAL A 85 6.24 -4.95 14.63
CA VAL A 85 5.02 -5.16 15.41
C VAL A 85 4.42 -6.51 15.04
N GLY A 86 4.42 -7.44 15.99
CA GLY A 86 3.81 -8.76 15.80
C GLY A 86 3.96 -9.65 17.03
N ASN A 87 2.99 -10.53 17.22
CA ASN A 87 2.97 -11.60 18.21
C ASN A 87 2.18 -12.79 17.63
N ILE A 88 1.59 -13.62 18.48
CA ILE A 88 0.52 -14.55 18.09
C ILE A 88 -0.70 -13.71 17.70
N ASN A 89 -0.86 -13.47 16.40
CA ASN A 89 -1.92 -12.66 15.81
C ASN A 89 -2.59 -13.40 14.65
N THR A 90 -3.82 -13.02 14.33
CA THR A 90 -4.41 -13.43 13.04
C THR A 90 -3.67 -12.76 11.88
N PRO A 91 -3.71 -13.32 10.66
CA PRO A 91 -3.04 -12.73 9.49
C PRO A 91 -3.41 -11.26 9.23
N LEU A 92 -4.69 -10.88 9.31
CA LEU A 92 -5.10 -9.50 9.11
C LEU A 92 -4.66 -8.60 10.26
N GLU A 93 -4.77 -9.05 11.52
CA GLU A 93 -4.30 -8.29 12.68
C GLU A 93 -2.81 -7.95 12.54
N LEU A 94 -1.97 -8.92 12.16
CA LEU A 94 -0.55 -8.68 11.93
C LEU A 94 -0.31 -7.62 10.84
N ALA A 95 -1.09 -7.66 9.75
CA ALA A 95 -1.02 -6.68 8.69
C ALA A 95 -1.47 -5.28 9.14
N ILE A 96 -2.53 -5.19 9.94
CA ILE A 96 -3.05 -3.95 10.53
C ILE A 96 -2.01 -3.32 11.46
N ASN A 97 -1.40 -4.13 12.32
CA ASN A 97 -0.38 -3.70 13.27
C ASN A 97 0.85 -3.09 12.57
N ASN A 98 1.20 -3.59 11.39
CA ASN A 98 2.26 -3.03 10.54
C ASN A 98 1.76 -1.95 9.56
N GLN A 99 0.44 -1.69 9.52
CA GLN A 99 -0.22 -0.73 8.62
C GLN A 99 0.04 -1.04 7.13
N ILE A 100 0.13 -2.33 6.80
CA ILE A 100 0.29 -2.87 5.43
C ILE A 100 -1.01 -3.51 4.91
N ASP A 101 -2.06 -3.51 5.72
CA ASP A 101 -3.38 -4.04 5.39
C ASP A 101 -4.12 -3.19 4.36
N ARG A 102 -5.21 -3.75 3.81
CA ARG A 102 -5.99 -3.11 2.75
C ARG A 102 -6.59 -1.77 3.14
N PHE A 103 -6.98 -1.57 4.41
CA PHE A 103 -7.67 -0.36 4.86
C PHE A 103 -6.68 0.79 5.10
N ASN A 104 -5.55 0.54 5.77
CA ASN A 104 -4.50 1.55 5.94
C ASN A 104 -3.97 2.04 4.58
N LEU A 105 -3.82 1.15 3.60
CA LEU A 105 -3.38 1.53 2.25
C LEU A 105 -4.40 2.44 1.54
N VAL A 106 -5.72 2.20 1.68
CA VAL A 106 -6.76 3.10 1.17
C VAL A 106 -6.66 4.48 1.84
N ILE A 107 -6.49 4.51 3.17
CA ILE A 107 -6.33 5.75 3.92
C ILE A 107 -5.11 6.54 3.44
N ASP A 108 -3.99 5.86 3.14
CA ASP A 108 -2.79 6.51 2.61
C ASP A 108 -3.00 7.15 1.24
N VAL A 109 -3.76 6.50 0.36
CA VAL A 109 -4.16 7.05 -0.94
C VAL A 109 -5.03 8.30 -0.75
N ILE A 110 -6.06 8.21 0.10
CA ILE A 110 -6.95 9.34 0.41
C ILE A 110 -6.15 10.56 0.89
N ASN A 111 -5.17 10.36 1.77
CA ASN A 111 -4.38 11.45 2.33
C ASN A 111 -3.41 12.09 1.32
N ARG A 112 -3.08 11.41 0.21
CA ARG A 112 -2.02 11.84 -0.72
C ARG A 112 -2.52 12.23 -2.10
N VAL A 113 -3.73 11.84 -2.48
CA VAL A 113 -4.33 12.24 -3.76
C VAL A 113 -5.11 13.54 -3.57
N PRO A 114 -4.63 14.68 -4.11
CA PRO A 114 -5.25 15.99 -3.83
C PRO A 114 -6.71 16.11 -4.26
N LYS A 115 -7.10 15.38 -5.32
CA LYS A 115 -8.46 15.40 -5.87
C LYS A 115 -9.52 14.74 -4.98
N LEU A 116 -9.12 13.87 -4.05
CA LEU A 116 -10.07 13.18 -3.16
C LEU A 116 -10.55 14.08 -2.01
N GLY A 117 -9.65 14.90 -1.47
CA GLY A 117 -9.97 15.99 -0.53
C GLY A 117 -10.95 15.62 0.58
N SER A 118 -11.86 16.54 0.89
CA SER A 118 -12.92 16.35 1.90
C SER A 118 -13.99 15.33 1.48
N ALA A 119 -14.18 15.11 0.17
CA ALA A 119 -15.17 14.15 -0.34
C ALA A 119 -14.87 12.71 0.12
N ALA A 120 -13.60 12.38 0.36
CA ALA A 120 -13.18 11.08 0.85
C ALA A 120 -13.20 10.93 2.37
N ALA A 121 -13.64 11.94 3.13
CA ALA A 121 -13.63 11.90 4.60
C ALA A 121 -14.50 10.75 5.15
N TYR A 122 -15.67 10.51 4.57
CA TYR A 122 -16.57 9.43 4.97
C TYR A 122 -15.95 8.05 4.70
N VAL A 123 -15.33 7.86 3.53
CA VAL A 123 -14.63 6.62 3.18
C VAL A 123 -13.48 6.37 4.14
N LYS A 124 -12.68 7.40 4.43
CA LYS A 124 -11.58 7.31 5.40
C LYS A 124 -12.06 6.88 6.79
N GLU A 125 -13.20 7.40 7.25
CA GLU A 125 -13.75 7.01 8.54
C GLU A 125 -14.25 5.56 8.53
N ARG A 126 -14.93 5.12 7.46
CA ARG A 126 -15.31 3.71 7.30
C ARG A 126 -14.09 2.78 7.31
N MET A 127 -12.97 3.16 6.66
CA MET A 127 -11.75 2.35 6.69
C MET A 127 -11.17 2.22 8.11
N LYS A 128 -11.26 3.26 8.94
CA LYS A 128 -10.85 3.16 10.36
C LYS A 128 -11.79 2.25 11.14
N ASN A 129 -13.10 2.35 10.90
CA ASN A 129 -14.08 1.48 11.55
C ASN A 129 -13.84 0.02 11.16
N GLN A 130 -13.54 -0.26 9.89
CA GLN A 130 -13.14 -1.59 9.43
C GLN A 130 -11.91 -2.13 10.17
N ILE A 131 -10.90 -1.29 10.42
CA ILE A 131 -9.74 -1.67 11.24
C ILE A 131 -10.19 -2.05 12.66
N ILE A 132 -10.96 -1.19 13.32
CA ILE A 132 -11.43 -1.41 14.70
C ILE A 132 -12.25 -2.70 14.80
N GLU A 133 -13.22 -2.88 13.91
CA GLU A 133 -14.11 -4.03 13.90
C GLU A 133 -13.37 -5.34 13.64
N ASN A 134 -12.39 -5.36 12.73
CA ASN A 134 -11.61 -6.56 12.44
C ASN A 134 -10.69 -6.94 13.60
N LEU A 135 -10.05 -5.96 14.26
CA LEU A 135 -9.25 -6.20 15.46
C LEU A 135 -10.11 -6.74 16.62
N HIS A 136 -11.29 -6.14 16.84
CA HIS A 136 -12.21 -6.61 17.87
C HIS A 136 -12.63 -8.06 17.60
N TYR A 137 -13.04 -8.36 16.36
CA TYR A 137 -13.43 -9.71 15.97
C TYR A 137 -12.28 -10.72 16.12
N SER A 138 -11.04 -10.36 15.74
CA SER A 138 -9.89 -11.25 15.91
C SER A 138 -9.59 -11.55 17.38
N HIS A 139 -9.75 -10.57 18.27
CA HIS A 139 -9.54 -10.76 19.71
C HIS A 139 -10.64 -11.58 20.36
N GLU A 140 -11.89 -11.42 19.92
CA GLU A 140 -13.02 -12.19 20.46
C GLU A 140 -13.09 -13.62 19.94
N GLN A 141 -12.81 -13.83 18.65
CA GLN A 141 -13.05 -15.10 17.95
C GLN A 141 -11.76 -15.87 17.64
N GLY A 142 -10.59 -15.24 17.75
CA GLY A 142 -9.30 -15.85 17.44
C GLY A 142 -9.07 -16.12 15.94
N ILE A 143 -9.93 -15.59 15.07
CA ILE A 143 -9.87 -15.76 13.61
C ILE A 143 -10.22 -14.46 12.90
N ASP A 144 -9.78 -14.32 11.65
CA ASP A 144 -10.22 -13.22 10.79
C ASP A 144 -11.65 -13.46 10.27
N LYS A 145 -12.41 -12.38 10.03
CA LYS A 145 -13.77 -12.47 9.47
C LYS A 145 -13.76 -13.17 8.10
N ALA A 146 -14.82 -13.93 7.81
CA ALA A 146 -14.99 -14.62 6.53
C ALA A 146 -14.91 -13.65 5.32
N GLU A 147 -15.45 -12.44 5.45
CA GLU A 147 -15.35 -11.39 4.42
C GLU A 147 -13.91 -11.01 4.03
N ILE A 148 -12.93 -11.27 4.90
CA ILE A 148 -11.51 -11.03 4.66
C ILE A 148 -10.84 -12.25 4.04
N THR A 149 -11.10 -13.43 4.61
CA THR A 149 -10.44 -14.69 4.24
C THR A 149 -10.99 -15.29 2.96
N GLU A 150 -12.27 -15.07 2.68
CA GLU A 150 -12.96 -15.54 1.47
C GLU A 150 -13.00 -14.49 0.36
N TRP A 151 -12.43 -13.31 0.59
CA TRP A 151 -12.38 -12.24 -0.40
C TRP A 151 -11.67 -12.70 -1.67
N LYS A 152 -12.27 -12.39 -2.82
CA LYS A 152 -11.71 -12.63 -4.15
C LYS A 152 -11.69 -11.34 -4.95
N TRP A 153 -10.76 -11.27 -5.89
CA TRP A 153 -10.68 -10.14 -6.81
C TRP A 153 -11.99 -10.04 -7.64
N PRO A 154 -12.70 -8.90 -7.63
CA PRO A 154 -14.06 -8.81 -8.19
C PRO A 154 -14.12 -8.33 -9.64
N HIS A 155 -12.97 -8.20 -10.34
CA HIS A 155 -12.89 -7.65 -11.70
C HIS A 155 -12.26 -8.62 -12.71
#